data_AF-A0A3L7ST11-F1
#
_entry.id   AF-A0A3L7ST11-F1
#
_cell.length_a   1.000
_cell.length_b   1.000
_cell.length_c   1.000
_cell.angle_alpha   90.00
_cell.angle_beta   90.00
_cell.angle_gamma   90.00
#
_symmetry.space_group_name_H-M   'P 1'
#
loop_
_entity.id
_entity.type
_entity.pdbx_description
1 polymer ?
#
loop_
_entity_poly.entity_id
_entity_poly.type
_entity_poly.pdbx_seq_one_letter_code
_entity_poly.pdbx_strand_id
1 'polypeptide(L)'
;MLVGLASFSCKASLLAGIYLPGEPLAIPKNASFAQVRLILSELRALGIPTDATQQPAEASLRPIYLQLNKELESKLNAGSATSEDKIRLGGCFLRLNQPTKAIACLESARKELDANSALHHQLYFNLAMAYSSDDLLLERAIDYQKQGLLSFQKPPDSPFPIWQFNRRSELFFLKFLQEKQLNRDRKSSSQNTITNIFGDFESEWKKNKYTPGAASPIFLDSQNPDALDLAIKLLSCFPQDNNLFWLYGEILNATGDAGPAAKVLDELVNARQMSSNPVLFEHSRILRRHASENNEQANPKQEAITLEGEPPSLIRPTLFSGDLKYLLVGFISGIVVGYIGLLQLKQWFAYKKN
;
A
#
# COMPACT_ATOMS: atom_id res chain seq x y z
N MET A 1 12.63 -20.69 -34.67
CA MET A 1 11.85 -19.58 -34.08
C MET A 1 11.41 -20.06 -32.70
N LEU A 2 12.23 -19.84 -31.68
CA LEU A 2 12.02 -20.28 -30.30
C LEU A 2 11.69 -19.03 -29.49
N VAL A 3 10.40 -18.84 -29.19
CA VAL A 3 9.94 -17.79 -28.28
C VAL A 3 10.28 -18.27 -26.88
N GLY A 4 11.40 -17.77 -26.34
CA GLY A 4 11.80 -18.00 -24.97
C GLY A 4 10.79 -17.33 -24.04
N LEU A 5 10.00 -18.15 -23.34
CA LEU A 5 9.27 -17.75 -22.15
C LEU A 5 10.27 -17.21 -21.13
N ALA A 6 10.41 -15.90 -21.05
CA ALA A 6 11.05 -15.25 -19.92
C ALA A 6 10.20 -15.58 -18.69
N SER A 7 10.62 -16.62 -17.96
CA SER A 7 10.14 -16.89 -16.61
C SER A 7 10.56 -15.72 -15.75
N PHE A 8 9.67 -14.73 -15.62
CA PHE A 8 9.79 -13.74 -14.57
C PHE A 8 9.67 -14.49 -13.24
N SER A 9 10.81 -14.75 -12.61
CA SER A 9 10.88 -15.09 -11.20
C SER A 9 10.31 -13.89 -10.45
N CYS A 10 9.00 -13.91 -10.25
CA CYS A 10 8.26 -12.87 -9.60
C CYS A 10 8.62 -12.93 -8.12
N LYS A 11 9.51 -12.04 -7.67
CA LYS A 11 9.66 -11.73 -6.25
C LYS A 11 8.31 -11.18 -5.81
N ALA A 12 7.44 -12.05 -5.33
CA ALA A 12 6.13 -11.67 -4.81
C ALA A 12 6.36 -10.62 -3.73
N SER A 13 5.99 -9.38 -4.03
CA SER A 13 5.72 -8.40 -2.99
C SER A 13 4.49 -8.93 -2.27
N LEU A 14 4.70 -9.70 -1.20
CA LEU A 14 3.62 -10.08 -0.29
C LEU A 14 3.14 -8.79 0.38
N LEU A 15 2.22 -8.11 -0.28
CA LEU A 15 1.37 -7.13 0.37
C LEU A 15 0.43 -7.92 1.27
N ALA A 16 0.35 -7.52 2.54
CA ALA A 16 -0.56 -8.18 3.44
C ALA A 16 -2.01 -7.91 3.02
N GLY A 17 -2.91 -8.85 3.28
CA GLY A 17 -4.34 -8.74 2.99
C GLY A 17 -4.74 -8.99 1.52
N ILE A 18 -4.09 -8.36 0.53
CA ILE A 18 -4.36 -8.60 -0.90
C ILE A 18 -3.15 -9.29 -1.53
N TYR A 19 -3.35 -10.53 -1.95
CA TYR A 19 -2.36 -11.36 -2.63
C TYR A 19 -2.64 -11.37 -4.12
N LEU A 20 -1.79 -10.66 -4.85
CA LEU A 20 -1.77 -10.65 -6.30
C LEU A 20 -0.34 -10.86 -6.79
N PRO A 21 0.08 -12.11 -7.06
CA PRO A 21 1.37 -12.38 -7.69
C PRO A 21 1.58 -11.52 -8.95
N GLY A 22 2.67 -10.76 -8.96
CA GLY A 22 3.02 -9.80 -10.03
C GLY A 22 2.35 -8.44 -9.92
N GLU A 23 1.84 -8.07 -8.74
CA GLU A 23 1.21 -6.76 -8.54
C GLU A 23 2.18 -5.60 -8.88
N PRO A 24 1.73 -4.61 -9.68
CA PRO A 24 2.56 -3.45 -10.05
C PRO A 24 2.76 -2.46 -8.88
N LEU A 25 1.95 -2.56 -7.82
CA LEU A 25 2.04 -1.68 -6.67
C LEU A 25 3.28 -2.00 -5.82
N ALA A 26 4.18 -1.03 -5.72
CA ALA A 26 5.30 -1.05 -4.79
C ALA A 26 5.13 0.06 -3.76
N ILE A 27 5.10 -0.31 -2.48
CA ILE A 27 5.14 0.65 -1.37
C ILE A 27 6.62 0.82 -0.99
N PRO A 28 7.21 2.01 -1.17
CA PRO A 28 8.60 2.24 -0.76
C PRO A 28 8.77 2.02 0.73
N LYS A 29 9.89 1.40 1.12
CA LYS A 29 10.30 1.41 2.53
C LYS A 29 10.60 2.85 2.94
N ASN A 30 10.17 3.26 4.14
CA ASN A 30 10.30 4.63 4.63
C ASN A 30 9.63 5.65 3.69
N ALA A 31 8.47 5.32 3.11
CA ALA A 31 7.74 6.22 2.23
C ALA A 31 7.41 7.53 2.96
N SER A 32 7.74 8.66 2.32
CA SER A 32 7.35 9.97 2.84
C SER A 32 5.83 10.13 2.82
N PHE A 33 5.30 11.04 3.65
CA PHE A 33 3.87 11.37 3.67
C PHE A 33 3.32 11.71 2.28
N ALA A 34 4.08 12.47 1.46
CA ALA A 34 3.66 12.81 0.10
C ALA A 34 3.52 11.56 -0.79
N GLN A 35 4.47 10.62 -0.69
CA GLN A 35 4.40 9.35 -1.42
C GLN A 35 3.22 8.49 -0.95
N VAL A 36 3.00 8.36 0.36
CA VAL A 36 1.86 7.63 0.91
C VAL A 36 0.54 8.23 0.42
N ARG A 37 0.39 9.56 0.44
CA ARG A 37 -0.81 10.24 -0.03
C ARG A 37 -1.08 10.00 -1.52
N LEU A 38 -0.03 10.04 -2.36
CA LEU A 38 -0.14 9.71 -3.79
C LEU A 38 -0.57 8.25 -4.01
N ILE A 39 0.05 7.30 -3.30
CA ILE A 39 -0.29 5.87 -3.36
C ILE A 39 -1.77 5.67 -2.98
N LEU A 40 -2.21 6.26 -1.87
CA LEU A 40 -3.60 6.13 -1.45
C LEU A 40 -4.56 6.79 -2.44
N SER A 41 -4.22 7.93 -3.04
CA SER A 41 -5.02 8.56 -4.07
C SER A 41 -5.22 7.63 -5.28
N GLU A 42 -4.15 7.02 -5.78
CA GLU A 42 -4.22 6.05 -6.87
C GLU A 42 -5.09 4.84 -6.51
N LEU A 43 -4.89 4.25 -5.32
CA LEU A 43 -5.66 3.11 -4.86
C LEU A 43 -7.16 3.42 -4.72
N ARG A 44 -7.53 4.62 -4.26
CA ARG A 44 -8.94 5.06 -4.19
C ARG A 44 -9.57 5.20 -5.56
N ALA A 45 -8.80 5.63 -6.56
CA ALA A 45 -9.28 5.82 -7.93
C ALA A 45 -9.47 4.50 -8.70
N LEU A 46 -8.89 3.39 -8.25
CA LEU A 46 -9.03 2.07 -8.90
C LEU A 46 -10.47 1.52 -8.91
N GLY A 47 -11.34 1.97 -8.00
CA GLY A 47 -12.75 1.56 -7.96
C GLY A 47 -13.70 2.47 -8.77
N ILE A 48 -13.25 3.66 -9.17
CA ILE A 48 -14.11 4.70 -9.74
C ILE A 48 -14.12 4.57 -11.27
N PRO A 49 -15.27 4.34 -11.92
CA PRO A 49 -15.36 4.40 -13.37
C PRO A 49 -14.87 5.76 -13.87
N THR A 50 -13.89 5.77 -14.77
CA THR A 50 -13.47 7.00 -15.43
C THR A 50 -14.50 7.35 -16.50
N ASP A 51 -14.95 8.60 -16.53
CA ASP A 51 -15.71 9.11 -17.67
C ASP A 51 -14.85 9.01 -18.94
N ALA A 52 -15.46 8.62 -20.06
CA ALA A 52 -14.78 8.39 -21.33
C ALA A 52 -14.00 9.63 -21.87
N THR A 53 -14.22 10.80 -21.28
CA THR A 53 -13.58 12.07 -21.62
C THR A 53 -12.30 12.37 -20.84
N GLN A 54 -12.00 11.62 -19.77
CA GLN A 54 -10.78 11.82 -18.97
C GLN A 54 -9.66 10.91 -19.47
N GLN A 55 -8.61 11.53 -19.99
CA GLN A 55 -7.41 10.83 -20.39
C GLN A 55 -6.71 10.28 -19.13
N PRO A 56 -6.37 8.98 -19.09
CA PRO A 56 -5.67 8.41 -17.94
C PRO A 56 -4.34 9.13 -17.73
N ALA A 57 -4.00 9.48 -16.49
CA ALA A 57 -2.65 9.93 -16.17
C ALA A 57 -1.64 8.85 -16.59
N GLU A 58 -0.51 9.24 -17.19
CA GLU A 58 0.49 8.32 -17.75
C GLU A 58 1.05 7.31 -16.73
N ALA A 59 0.97 7.62 -15.43
CA ALA A 59 1.42 6.77 -14.33
C ALA A 59 0.28 6.05 -13.57
N SER A 60 -0.96 6.06 -14.09
CA SER A 60 -2.09 5.47 -13.36
C SER A 60 -2.00 3.95 -13.29
N LEU A 61 -2.30 3.39 -12.12
CA LEU A 61 -2.37 1.94 -11.92
C LEU A 61 -3.62 1.31 -12.56
N ARG A 62 -4.69 2.08 -12.76
CA ARG A 62 -5.99 1.57 -13.20
C ARG A 62 -5.95 0.82 -14.54
N PRO A 63 -5.33 1.33 -15.63
CA PRO A 63 -5.26 0.60 -16.88
C PRO A 63 -4.55 -0.76 -16.76
N ILE A 64 -3.52 -0.84 -15.90
CA ILE A 64 -2.77 -2.09 -15.65
C ILE A 64 -3.69 -3.13 -15.02
N TYR A 65 -4.45 -2.76 -13.99
CA TYR A 65 -5.41 -3.66 -13.33
C TYR A 65 -6.58 -4.06 -14.25
N LEU A 66 -7.09 -3.14 -15.06
CA LEU A 66 -8.15 -3.44 -16.03
C LEU A 66 -7.68 -4.42 -17.10
N GLN A 67 -6.46 -4.25 -17.61
CA GLN A 67 -5.86 -5.17 -18.57
C GLN A 67 -5.64 -6.56 -17.96
N LEU A 68 -5.09 -6.63 -16.75
CA LEU A 68 -4.89 -7.91 -16.05
C LEU A 68 -6.23 -8.61 -15.75
N ASN A 69 -7.24 -7.86 -15.31
CA ASN A 69 -8.59 -8.39 -15.11
C ASN A 69 -9.16 -8.99 -16.41
N LYS A 70 -9.04 -8.27 -17.53
CA LYS A 70 -9.51 -8.75 -18.84
C LYS A 70 -8.81 -10.03 -19.30
N GLU A 71 -7.50 -10.12 -19.09
CA GLU A 71 -6.73 -11.34 -19.42
C GLU A 71 -7.22 -12.54 -18.60
N LEU A 72 -7.36 -12.37 -17.29
CA LEU A 72 -7.75 -13.44 -16.37
C LEU A 72 -9.23 -13.85 -16.57
N GLU A 73 -10.14 -12.91 -16.80
CA GLU A 73 -11.54 -13.20 -17.15
C GLU A 73 -11.63 -13.96 -18.47
N SER A 74 -10.78 -13.67 -19.46
CA SER A 74 -10.73 -14.42 -20.71
C SER A 74 -10.37 -15.89 -20.49
N LYS A 75 -9.36 -16.17 -19.66
CA LYS A 75 -8.98 -17.56 -19.29
C LYS A 75 -10.12 -18.27 -18.54
N LEU A 76 -10.79 -17.56 -17.63
CA LEU A 76 -11.93 -18.10 -16.88
C LEU A 76 -13.08 -18.48 -17.83
N ASN A 77 -13.44 -17.59 -18.75
CA ASN A 77 -14.51 -17.80 -19.73
C ASN A 77 -14.18 -18.92 -20.73
N ALA A 78 -12.90 -19.08 -21.06
CA ALA A 78 -12.42 -20.17 -21.91
C ALA A 78 -12.33 -21.53 -21.18
N GLY A 79 -12.62 -21.59 -19.87
CA GLY A 79 -12.50 -22.81 -19.06
C GLY A 79 -11.06 -23.28 -18.83
N SER A 80 -10.06 -22.41 -19.08
CA SER A 80 -8.63 -22.72 -18.97
C SER A 80 -7.95 -22.07 -17.76
N ALA A 81 -8.71 -21.35 -16.92
CA ALA A 81 -8.17 -20.74 -15.71
C ALA A 81 -7.77 -21.77 -14.66
N THR A 82 -6.52 -21.68 -14.20
CA THR A 82 -6.02 -22.44 -13.05
C THR A 82 -6.54 -21.87 -11.73
N SER A 83 -6.39 -22.60 -10.62
CA SER A 83 -6.72 -22.07 -9.28
C SER A 83 -5.89 -20.82 -8.95
N GLU A 84 -4.64 -20.75 -9.41
CA GLU A 84 -3.79 -19.57 -9.27
C GLU A 84 -4.35 -18.38 -10.07
N ASP A 85 -4.78 -18.58 -11.32
CA ASP A 85 -5.43 -17.53 -12.11
C ASP A 85 -6.69 -17.01 -11.41
N LYS A 86 -7.49 -17.90 -10.79
CA LYS A 86 -8.69 -17.50 -10.03
C LYS A 86 -8.34 -16.70 -8.76
N ILE A 87 -7.30 -17.09 -8.03
CA ILE A 87 -6.82 -16.33 -6.85
C ILE A 87 -6.34 -14.94 -7.27
N ARG A 88 -5.56 -14.86 -8.36
CA ARG A 88 -5.10 -13.59 -8.94
C ARG A 88 -6.28 -12.74 -9.41
N LEU A 89 -7.28 -13.34 -10.07
CA LEU A 89 -8.48 -12.64 -10.51
C LEU A 89 -9.27 -12.08 -9.33
N GLY A 90 -9.41 -12.86 -8.25
CA GLY A 90 -9.98 -12.39 -6.99
C GLY A 90 -9.24 -11.17 -6.43
N GLY A 91 -7.90 -11.20 -6.39
CA GLY A 91 -7.07 -10.06 -6.00
C GLY A 91 -7.30 -8.81 -6.87
N CYS A 92 -7.41 -8.98 -8.19
CA CYS A 92 -7.75 -7.90 -9.12
C CYS A 92 -9.13 -7.31 -8.82
N PHE A 93 -10.15 -8.15 -8.58
CA PHE A 93 -11.48 -7.66 -8.21
C PHE A 93 -11.46 -6.86 -6.90
N LEU A 94 -10.66 -7.25 -5.91
CA LEU A 94 -10.50 -6.47 -4.67
C LEU A 94 -9.89 -5.09 -4.95
N ARG A 95 -8.83 -5.02 -5.76
CA ARG A 95 -8.20 -3.75 -6.16
C ARG A 95 -9.15 -2.84 -6.94
N LEU A 96 -10.02 -3.43 -7.76
CA LEU A 96 -11.03 -2.71 -8.54
C LEU A 96 -12.32 -2.42 -7.75
N ASN A 97 -12.32 -2.65 -6.42
CA ASN A 97 -13.46 -2.45 -5.53
C ASN A 97 -14.72 -3.26 -5.93
N GLN A 98 -14.52 -4.53 -6.31
CA GLN A 98 -15.58 -5.48 -6.72
C GLN A 98 -15.63 -6.70 -5.78
N PRO A 99 -15.89 -6.51 -4.46
CA PRO A 99 -15.79 -7.59 -3.47
C PRO A 99 -16.75 -8.76 -3.75
N THR A 100 -17.96 -8.51 -4.27
CA THR A 100 -18.92 -9.58 -4.60
C THR A 100 -18.38 -10.52 -5.68
N LYS A 101 -17.71 -9.98 -6.71
CA LYS A 101 -17.07 -10.80 -7.75
C LYS A 101 -15.86 -11.55 -7.20
N ALA A 102 -15.08 -10.90 -6.32
CA ALA A 102 -13.97 -11.54 -5.64
C ALA A 102 -14.45 -12.76 -4.83
N ILE A 103 -15.50 -12.62 -4.02
CA ILE A 103 -16.08 -13.73 -3.23
C ILE A 103 -16.49 -14.89 -4.15
N ALA A 104 -17.25 -14.61 -5.21
CA ALA A 104 -17.71 -15.67 -6.13
C ALA A 104 -16.54 -16.43 -6.79
N CYS A 105 -15.53 -15.70 -7.25
CA CYS A 105 -14.35 -16.29 -7.89
C CYS A 105 -13.50 -17.10 -6.91
N LEU A 106 -13.24 -16.55 -5.72
CA LEU A 106 -12.38 -17.16 -4.70
C LEU A 106 -13.05 -18.37 -4.04
N GLU A 107 -14.36 -18.34 -3.80
CA GLU A 107 -15.08 -19.52 -3.28
C GLU A 107 -15.13 -20.66 -4.31
N SER A 108 -15.15 -20.37 -5.62
CA SER A 108 -14.93 -21.39 -6.66
C SER A 108 -13.53 -21.95 -6.58
N ALA A 109 -12.50 -21.10 -6.49
CA ALA A 109 -11.12 -21.54 -6.35
C ALA A 109 -10.92 -22.43 -5.11
N ARG A 110 -11.54 -22.09 -3.97
CA ARG A 110 -11.47 -22.86 -2.72
C ARG A 110 -11.99 -24.28 -2.85
N LYS A 111 -13.02 -24.51 -3.67
CA LYS A 111 -13.59 -25.86 -3.87
C LYS A 111 -12.70 -26.76 -4.74
N GLU A 112 -11.87 -26.16 -5.58
CA GLU A 112 -11.04 -26.85 -6.56
C GLU A 112 -9.58 -27.00 -6.10
N LEU A 113 -9.15 -26.17 -5.14
CA LEU A 113 -7.78 -26.14 -4.67
C LEU A 113 -7.43 -27.43 -3.92
N ASP A 114 -6.33 -28.06 -4.31
CA ASP A 114 -5.79 -29.24 -3.62
C ASP A 114 -5.47 -28.93 -2.15
N ALA A 115 -5.77 -29.88 -1.25
CA ALA A 115 -5.61 -29.73 0.20
C ALA A 115 -4.16 -29.50 0.67
N ASN A 116 -3.16 -29.85 -0.15
CA ASN A 116 -1.74 -29.61 0.13
C ASN A 116 -1.16 -28.41 -0.65
N SER A 117 -2.00 -27.63 -1.33
CA SER A 117 -1.55 -26.49 -2.13
C SER A 117 -0.85 -25.44 -1.26
N ALA A 118 0.28 -24.92 -1.76
CA ALA A 118 0.97 -23.78 -1.15
C ALA A 118 0.18 -22.46 -1.26
N LEU A 119 -0.89 -22.43 -2.08
CA LEU A 119 -1.69 -21.23 -2.36
C LEU A 119 -2.79 -20.96 -1.33
N HIS A 120 -3.01 -21.86 -0.35
CA HIS A 120 -4.06 -21.70 0.66
C HIS A 120 -4.03 -20.35 1.36
N HIS A 121 -2.85 -19.89 1.79
CA HIS A 121 -2.74 -18.63 2.50
C HIS A 121 -3.20 -17.45 1.63
N GLN A 122 -2.80 -17.42 0.35
CA GLN A 122 -3.18 -16.36 -0.59
C GLN A 122 -4.70 -16.33 -0.82
N LEU A 123 -5.29 -17.51 -1.02
CA LEU A 123 -6.72 -17.68 -1.17
C LEU A 123 -7.47 -17.17 0.07
N TYR A 124 -7.06 -17.61 1.26
CA TYR A 124 -7.75 -17.26 2.51
C TYR A 124 -7.59 -15.80 2.88
N PHE A 125 -6.42 -15.19 2.65
CA PHE A 125 -6.23 -13.75 2.87
C PHE A 125 -7.06 -12.91 1.90
N ASN A 126 -7.13 -13.29 0.61
CA ASN A 126 -8.02 -12.63 -0.34
C ASN A 126 -9.50 -12.80 0.04
N LEU A 127 -9.93 -13.98 0.51
CA LEU A 127 -11.28 -14.20 1.03
C LEU A 127 -11.56 -13.33 2.26
N ALA A 128 -10.62 -13.26 3.20
CA ALA A 128 -10.73 -12.40 4.38
C ALA A 128 -10.95 -10.94 3.98
N MET A 129 -10.15 -10.42 3.04
CA MET A 129 -10.31 -9.09 2.48
C MET A 129 -11.68 -8.91 1.81
N ALA A 130 -12.11 -9.86 0.99
CA ALA A 130 -13.38 -9.79 0.26
C ALA A 130 -14.58 -9.71 1.22
N TYR A 131 -14.61 -10.59 2.22
CA TYR A 131 -15.69 -10.61 3.22
C TYR A 131 -15.62 -9.42 4.19
N SER A 132 -14.46 -8.80 4.40
CA SER A 132 -14.33 -7.62 5.28
C SER A 132 -15.00 -6.35 4.76
N SER A 133 -15.42 -6.35 3.49
CA SER A 133 -16.10 -5.23 2.83
C SER A 133 -17.55 -5.06 3.30
N ASP A 134 -18.12 -6.06 3.96
CA ASP A 134 -19.45 -6.02 4.57
C ASP A 134 -19.33 -6.29 6.07
N ASP A 135 -19.77 -5.32 6.89
CA ASP A 135 -19.67 -5.43 8.35
C ASP A 135 -20.50 -6.59 8.92
N LEU A 136 -21.52 -7.08 8.20
CA LEU A 136 -22.27 -8.27 8.59
C LEU A 136 -21.47 -9.57 8.39
N LEU A 137 -20.46 -9.55 7.53
CA LEU A 137 -19.66 -10.72 7.16
C LEU A 137 -18.29 -10.75 7.86
N LEU A 138 -18.03 -9.84 8.81
CA LEU A 138 -16.76 -9.74 9.54
C LEU A 138 -16.35 -11.04 10.25
N GLU A 139 -17.29 -11.80 10.80
CA GLU A 139 -16.97 -13.07 11.45
C GLU A 139 -16.32 -14.06 10.46
N ARG A 140 -16.90 -14.17 9.26
CA ARG A 140 -16.35 -14.99 8.19
C ARG A 140 -15.00 -14.46 7.68
N ALA A 141 -14.84 -13.14 7.61
CA ALA A 141 -13.55 -12.52 7.28
C ALA A 141 -12.46 -12.89 8.28
N ILE A 142 -12.78 -12.82 9.59
CA ILE A 142 -11.88 -13.19 10.69
C ILE A 142 -11.49 -14.67 10.60
N ASP A 143 -12.44 -15.56 10.34
CA ASP A 143 -12.16 -16.99 10.24
C ASP A 143 -11.28 -17.33 9.04
N TYR A 144 -11.49 -16.70 7.89
CA TYR A 144 -10.59 -16.85 6.76
C TYR A 144 -9.20 -16.26 7.05
N GLN A 145 -9.11 -15.12 7.73
CA GLN A 145 -7.82 -14.54 8.12
C GLN A 145 -7.03 -15.50 9.03
N LYS A 146 -7.70 -16.16 9.99
CA LYS A 146 -7.09 -17.20 10.83
C LYS A 146 -6.62 -18.40 10.02
N GLN A 147 -7.43 -18.89 9.07
CA GLN A 147 -7.04 -20.00 8.18
C GLN A 147 -5.84 -19.62 7.29
N GLY A 148 -5.79 -18.39 6.80
CA GLY A 148 -4.63 -17.84 6.09
C GLY A 148 -3.37 -17.87 6.95
N LEU A 149 -3.44 -17.39 8.19
CA LEU A 149 -2.32 -17.39 9.13
C LEU A 149 -1.81 -18.81 9.49
N LEU A 150 -2.73 -19.78 9.59
CA LEU A 150 -2.39 -21.19 9.83
C LEU A 150 -1.68 -21.83 8.63
N SER A 151 -2.11 -21.50 7.42
CA SER A 151 -1.50 -22.00 6.17
C SER A 151 -0.26 -21.20 5.74
N PHE A 152 0.00 -20.04 6.36
CA PHE A 152 1.10 -19.15 5.98
C PHE A 152 2.46 -19.57 6.57
N GLN A 153 3.09 -20.54 5.90
CA GLN A 153 4.42 -21.03 6.26
C GLN A 153 5.53 -20.19 5.64
N LYS A 154 6.73 -20.19 6.23
CA LYS A 154 7.90 -19.51 5.65
C LYS A 154 8.37 -20.27 4.41
N PRO A 155 8.41 -19.66 3.22
CA PRO A 155 9.02 -20.29 2.06
C PRO A 155 10.52 -20.53 2.32
N PRO A 156 11.13 -21.63 1.81
CA PRO A 156 12.54 -21.92 2.00
C PRO A 156 13.44 -20.73 1.63
N ASP A 157 13.19 -20.13 0.47
CA ASP A 157 14.00 -19.05 -0.12
C ASP A 157 13.66 -17.64 0.40
N SER A 158 12.67 -17.51 1.28
CA SER A 158 12.28 -16.20 1.83
C SER A 158 13.19 -15.79 2.99
N PRO A 159 13.82 -14.59 2.94
CA PRO A 159 14.57 -14.06 4.08
C PRO A 159 13.68 -13.94 5.32
N PHE A 160 14.19 -14.40 6.47
CA PHE A 160 13.43 -14.43 7.71
C PHE A 160 12.83 -13.06 8.10
N PRO A 161 13.56 -11.93 8.03
CA PRO A 161 12.99 -10.63 8.38
C PRO A 161 11.82 -10.20 7.47
N ILE A 162 11.89 -10.50 6.18
CA ILE A 162 10.84 -10.17 5.21
C ILE A 162 9.58 -11.00 5.51
N TRP A 163 9.75 -12.31 5.69
CA TRP A 163 8.63 -13.17 6.05
C TRP A 163 8.02 -12.79 7.40
N GLN A 164 8.85 -12.52 8.41
CA GLN A 164 8.39 -12.13 9.74
C GLN A 164 7.58 -10.84 9.68
N PHE A 165 8.03 -9.84 8.92
CA PHE A 165 7.31 -8.60 8.71
C PHE A 165 5.95 -8.81 8.01
N ASN A 166 5.91 -9.66 6.98
CA ASN A 166 4.66 -9.99 6.29
C ASN A 166 3.70 -10.75 7.20
N ARG A 167 4.19 -11.72 7.97
CA ARG A 167 3.37 -12.45 8.96
C ARG A 167 2.83 -11.53 10.06
N ARG A 168 3.64 -10.57 10.54
CA ARG A 168 3.17 -9.52 11.47
C ARG A 168 2.09 -8.67 10.82
N SER A 169 2.26 -8.28 9.56
CA SER A 169 1.26 -7.50 8.83
C SER A 169 -0.10 -8.22 8.77
N GLU A 170 -0.11 -9.54 8.55
CA GLU A 170 -1.35 -10.34 8.57
C GLU A 170 -1.96 -10.50 9.96
N LEU A 171 -1.14 -10.58 11.01
CA LEU A 171 -1.61 -10.57 12.40
C LEU A 171 -2.25 -9.22 12.75
N PHE A 172 -1.69 -8.12 12.25
CA PHE A 172 -2.25 -6.78 12.40
C PHE A 172 -3.57 -6.64 11.64
N PHE A 173 -3.68 -7.23 10.45
CA PHE A 173 -4.94 -7.28 9.73
C PHE A 173 -6.00 -8.08 10.52
N LEU A 174 -5.64 -9.22 11.12
CA LEU A 174 -6.56 -9.96 12.00
C LEU A 174 -7.05 -9.09 13.17
N LYS A 175 -6.13 -8.39 13.87
CA LYS A 175 -6.50 -7.46 14.95
C LYS A 175 -7.44 -6.37 14.46
N PHE A 176 -7.19 -5.80 13.28
CA PHE A 176 -8.05 -4.80 12.68
C PHE A 176 -9.48 -5.31 12.45
N LEU A 177 -9.63 -6.51 11.90
CA LEU A 177 -10.96 -7.11 11.70
C LEU A 177 -11.69 -7.36 13.03
N GLN A 178 -10.97 -7.80 14.06
CA GLN A 178 -11.51 -8.01 15.40
C GLN A 178 -11.97 -6.71 16.05
N GLU A 179 -11.19 -5.64 15.91
CA GLU A 179 -11.58 -4.30 16.37
C GLU A 179 -12.83 -3.78 15.63
N LYS A 180 -12.90 -3.97 14.31
CA LYS A 180 -14.12 -3.63 13.53
C LYS A 180 -15.35 -4.38 14.07
N GLN A 181 -15.22 -5.69 14.33
CA GLN A 181 -16.31 -6.51 14.85
C GLN A 181 -16.75 -6.04 16.24
N LEU A 182 -15.79 -5.80 17.14
CA LEU A 182 -16.04 -5.32 18.50
C LEU A 182 -16.79 -3.97 18.50
N ASN A 183 -16.37 -3.04 17.64
CA ASN A 183 -17.00 -1.73 17.54
C ASN A 183 -18.43 -1.79 16.97
N ARG A 184 -18.67 -2.69 16.01
CA ARG A 184 -20.02 -2.99 15.51
C ARG A 184 -20.92 -3.52 16.63
N ASP A 185 -20.43 -4.50 17.39
CA ASP A 185 -21.22 -5.20 18.41
C ASP A 185 -21.55 -4.33 19.62
N ARG A 186 -20.65 -3.39 19.96
CA ARG A 186 -20.88 -2.40 21.02
C ARG A 186 -22.03 -1.43 20.71
N LYS A 187 -22.60 -1.44 19.49
CA LYS A 187 -23.58 -0.44 18.98
C LYS A 187 -23.17 0.98 19.34
N SER A 188 -21.86 1.22 19.44
CA SER A 188 -21.38 2.50 19.93
C SER A 188 -21.79 3.55 18.91
N SER A 189 -22.41 4.63 19.38
CA SER A 189 -22.62 5.83 18.58
C SER A 189 -21.30 6.43 18.06
N SER A 190 -20.16 5.88 18.50
CA SER A 190 -18.81 6.21 18.06
C SER A 190 -18.42 5.52 16.73
N GLN A 191 -19.20 5.70 15.67
CA GLN A 191 -18.73 5.36 14.31
C GLN A 191 -17.40 6.05 13.94
N ASN A 192 -17.01 7.06 14.73
CA ASN A 192 -15.76 7.80 14.61
C ASN A 192 -14.76 7.45 15.72
N THR A 193 -14.63 6.23 16.23
CA THR A 193 -13.48 5.91 17.11
C THR A 193 -12.24 5.55 16.31
N ILE A 194 -11.09 6.04 16.75
CA ILE A 194 -9.80 5.64 16.21
C ILE A 194 -9.61 4.12 16.30
N THR A 195 -8.96 3.55 15.29
CA THR A 195 -8.64 2.12 15.24
C THR A 195 -7.60 1.77 16.31
N ASN A 196 -7.97 0.97 17.31
CA ASN A 196 -7.13 0.63 18.47
C ASN A 196 -6.33 -0.69 18.32
N ILE A 197 -5.65 -0.88 17.18
CA ILE A 197 -4.92 -2.14 16.89
C ILE A 197 -3.55 -2.27 17.56
N PHE A 198 -2.99 -1.17 18.06
CA PHE A 198 -1.70 -1.14 18.77
C PHE A 198 -1.86 -0.97 20.29
N GLY A 199 -3.06 -0.63 20.78
CA GLY A 199 -3.34 -0.30 22.18
C GLY A 199 -4.50 0.69 22.29
N ASP A 200 -4.90 1.00 23.53
CA ASP A 200 -5.96 1.99 23.80
C ASP A 200 -5.39 3.41 23.75
N PHE A 201 -5.38 3.98 22.54
CA PHE A 201 -4.85 5.32 22.28
C PHE A 201 -5.58 6.40 23.06
N GLU A 202 -6.89 6.31 23.14
CA GLU A 202 -7.70 7.35 23.74
C GLU A 202 -7.44 7.44 25.25
N SER A 203 -7.30 6.29 25.93
CA SER A 203 -6.94 6.26 27.35
C SER A 203 -5.54 6.81 27.62
N GLU A 204 -4.55 6.47 26.80
CA GLU A 204 -3.19 6.99 26.97
C GLU A 204 -3.11 8.51 26.77
N TRP A 205 -3.89 9.06 25.84
CA TRP A 205 -3.99 10.51 25.63
C TRP A 205 -4.88 11.23 26.65
N LYS A 206 -5.87 10.57 27.26
CA LYS A 206 -6.59 11.16 28.40
C LYS A 206 -5.67 11.29 29.62
N LYS A 207 -4.74 10.35 29.78
CA LYS A 207 -3.77 10.33 30.87
C LYS A 207 -2.63 11.34 30.65
N ASN A 208 -2.15 11.45 29.40
CA ASN A 208 -1.03 12.32 29.03
C ASN A 208 -1.49 13.44 28.10
N LYS A 209 -1.13 14.70 28.39
CA LYS A 209 -1.51 15.82 27.53
C LYS A 209 -1.01 15.63 26.09
N TYR A 210 -1.94 15.68 25.12
CA TYR A 210 -1.61 15.61 23.70
C TYR A 210 -0.64 16.72 23.31
N THR A 211 0.53 16.33 22.80
CA THR A 211 1.65 17.23 22.50
C THR A 211 2.18 16.96 21.10
N PRO A 212 2.39 18.00 20.27
CA PRO A 212 2.98 17.84 18.94
C PRO A 212 4.37 17.20 18.99
N GLY A 213 4.61 16.19 18.16
CA GLY A 213 5.89 15.50 18.02
C GLY A 213 6.30 14.66 19.23
N ALA A 214 5.43 14.53 20.23
CA ALA A 214 5.71 13.75 21.41
C ALA A 214 5.35 12.28 21.20
N ALA A 215 6.31 11.41 21.47
CA ALA A 215 6.12 9.98 21.32
C ALA A 215 5.17 9.41 22.37
N SER A 216 4.15 8.69 21.89
CA SER A 216 3.26 7.93 22.76
C SER A 216 3.91 6.61 23.18
N PRO A 217 3.84 6.21 24.46
CA PRO A 217 4.39 4.95 24.95
C PRO A 217 3.91 3.72 24.17
N ILE A 218 2.69 3.73 23.64
CA ILE A 218 2.11 2.62 22.84
C ILE A 218 2.96 2.31 21.59
N PHE A 219 3.56 3.34 20.99
CA PHE A 219 4.36 3.20 19.78
C PHE A 219 5.86 3.03 20.05
N LEU A 220 6.33 3.44 21.23
CA LEU A 220 7.72 3.26 21.66
C LEU A 220 8.01 1.85 22.20
N ASP A 221 6.99 1.05 22.50
CA ASP A 221 7.20 -0.33 22.91
C ASP A 221 7.98 -1.09 21.82
N SER A 222 9.05 -1.79 22.24
CA SER A 222 9.81 -2.79 21.48
C SER A 222 8.96 -3.76 20.65
N GLN A 223 7.68 -3.94 21.00
CA GLN A 223 6.73 -4.76 20.25
C GLN A 223 6.30 -4.14 18.91
N ASN A 224 6.39 -2.81 18.74
CA ASN A 224 5.84 -2.06 17.60
C ASN A 224 6.84 -1.15 16.85
N PRO A 225 8.11 -1.55 16.61
CA PRO A 225 9.11 -0.68 15.96
C PRO A 225 8.73 -0.31 14.51
N ASP A 226 7.89 -1.11 13.86
CA ASP A 226 7.46 -0.94 12.47
C ASP A 226 6.00 -0.42 12.38
N ALA A 227 5.49 0.24 13.43
CA ALA A 227 4.08 0.65 13.50
C ALA A 227 3.64 1.49 12.28
N LEU A 228 4.50 2.40 11.83
CA LEU A 228 4.24 3.24 10.67
C LEU A 228 4.13 2.42 9.38
N ASP A 229 5.09 1.53 9.12
CA ASP A 229 5.08 0.68 7.93
C ASP A 229 3.90 -0.30 7.93
N LEU A 230 3.52 -0.83 9.10
CA LEU A 230 2.34 -1.69 9.27
C LEU A 230 1.03 -0.92 9.01
N ALA A 231 0.92 0.32 9.48
CA ALA A 231 -0.23 1.18 9.22
C ALA A 231 -0.35 1.53 7.74
N ILE A 232 0.76 1.86 7.06
CA ILE A 232 0.78 2.13 5.61
C ILE A 232 0.34 0.89 4.83
N LYS A 233 0.84 -0.29 5.19
CA LYS A 233 0.41 -1.56 4.57
C LYS A 233 -1.08 -1.77 4.72
N LEU A 234 -1.63 -1.63 5.92
CA LEU A 234 -3.06 -1.82 6.14
C LEU A 234 -3.89 -0.76 5.40
N LEU A 235 -3.44 0.50 5.35
CA LEU A 235 -4.07 1.56 4.55
C LEU A 235 -4.05 1.26 3.06
N SER A 236 -3.03 0.56 2.56
CA SER A 236 -3.00 0.14 1.17
C SER A 236 -4.06 -0.92 0.86
N CYS A 237 -4.50 -1.70 1.85
CA CYS A 237 -5.63 -2.64 1.73
C CYS A 237 -6.97 -1.90 1.86
N PHE A 238 -7.04 -0.94 2.79
CA PHE A 238 -8.24 -0.18 3.14
C PHE A 238 -8.06 1.32 2.86
N PRO A 239 -7.88 1.74 1.60
CA PRO A 239 -7.51 3.12 1.30
C PRO A 239 -8.60 4.13 1.66
N GLN A 240 -9.85 3.68 1.78
CA GLN A 240 -11.02 4.50 2.14
C GLN A 240 -11.30 4.54 3.66
N ASP A 241 -10.59 3.76 4.48
CA ASP A 241 -10.88 3.70 5.91
C ASP A 241 -10.34 4.93 6.63
N ASN A 242 -11.25 5.77 7.11
CA ASN A 242 -10.90 7.03 7.77
C ASN A 242 -10.32 6.83 9.18
N ASN A 243 -10.79 5.82 9.92
CA ASN A 243 -10.32 5.56 11.28
C ASN A 243 -8.90 5.01 11.28
N LEU A 244 -8.57 4.21 10.26
CA LEU A 244 -7.21 3.78 9.99
C LEU A 244 -6.32 4.92 9.49
N PHE A 245 -6.85 5.84 8.67
CA PHE A 245 -6.11 7.03 8.24
C PHE A 245 -5.84 7.99 9.40
N TRP A 246 -6.77 8.06 10.36
CA TRP A 246 -6.56 8.77 11.62
C TRP A 246 -5.44 8.12 12.43
N LEU A 247 -5.47 6.79 12.63
CA LEU A 247 -4.39 6.08 13.32
C LEU A 247 -3.02 6.37 12.71
N TYR A 248 -2.92 6.41 11.38
CA TYR A 248 -1.68 6.78 10.69
C TYR A 248 -1.20 8.20 11.05
N GLY A 249 -2.11 9.18 11.14
CA GLY A 249 -1.78 10.54 11.59
C GLY A 249 -1.29 10.59 13.04
N GLU A 250 -1.90 9.80 13.92
CA GLU A 250 -1.47 9.70 15.32
C GLU A 250 -0.09 9.03 15.45
N ILE A 251 0.19 7.99 14.65
CA ILE A 251 1.52 7.36 14.58
C ILE A 251 2.55 8.39 14.12
N LEU A 252 2.28 9.15 13.05
CA LEU A 252 3.18 10.19 12.57
C LEU A 252 3.50 11.22 13.66
N ASN A 253 2.50 11.69 14.40
CA ASN A 253 2.74 12.62 15.50
C ASN A 253 3.66 11.99 16.55
N ALA A 254 3.38 10.74 16.93
CA ALA A 254 4.15 10.03 17.93
C ALA A 254 5.56 9.63 17.48
N THR A 255 5.83 9.55 16.18
CA THR A 255 7.21 9.34 15.68
C THR A 255 7.98 10.65 15.52
N GLY A 256 7.39 11.79 15.91
CA GLY A 256 8.01 13.12 15.83
C GLY A 256 7.60 13.93 14.59
N ASP A 257 6.85 13.35 13.65
CA ASP A 257 6.44 13.97 12.39
C ASP A 257 5.14 14.77 12.53
N ALA A 258 5.16 15.78 13.44
CA ALA A 258 3.99 16.61 13.74
C ALA A 258 3.44 17.36 12.52
N GLY A 259 4.29 17.76 11.57
CA GLY A 259 3.88 18.46 10.35
C GLY A 259 3.02 17.59 9.41
N PRO A 260 3.52 16.42 8.97
CA PRO A 260 2.71 15.42 8.27
C PRO A 260 1.45 15.02 9.02
N ALA A 261 1.53 14.80 10.35
CA ALA A 261 0.37 14.47 11.17
C ALA A 261 -0.71 15.56 11.12
N ALA A 262 -0.31 16.84 11.18
CA ALA A 262 -1.23 17.98 11.05
C ALA A 262 -2.02 17.93 9.74
N LYS A 263 -1.35 17.57 8.62
CA LYS A 263 -2.00 17.47 7.30
C LYS A 263 -3.00 16.31 7.24
N VAL A 264 -2.68 15.16 7.84
CA VAL A 264 -3.60 14.01 7.90
C VAL A 264 -4.87 14.36 8.68
N LEU A 265 -4.71 14.88 9.90
CA LEU A 265 -5.84 15.20 10.77
C LEU A 265 -6.66 16.37 10.23
N ASP A 266 -6.04 17.35 9.56
CA ASP A 266 -6.77 18.41 8.87
C ASP A 266 -7.59 17.88 7.68
N GLU A 267 -7.03 16.96 6.87
CA GLU A 267 -7.77 16.30 5.78
C GLU A 267 -9.00 15.55 6.31
N LEU A 268 -8.86 14.82 7.41
CA LEU A 268 -9.96 14.09 8.05
C LEU A 268 -11.08 15.03 8.53
N VAL A 269 -10.71 16.13 9.19
CA VAL A 269 -11.68 17.11 9.72
C VAL A 269 -12.39 17.85 8.60
N ASN A 270 -11.66 18.37 7.61
CA ASN A 270 -12.21 19.28 6.61
C ASN A 270 -12.69 18.56 5.35
N ALA A 271 -11.83 17.75 4.72
CA ALA A 271 -12.14 17.12 3.44
C ALA A 271 -13.02 15.88 3.60
N ARG A 272 -12.87 15.15 4.72
CA ARG A 272 -13.64 13.92 5.00
C ARG A 272 -14.76 14.11 6.02
N GLN A 273 -15.04 15.36 6.40
CA GLN A 273 -16.19 15.76 7.21
C GLN A 273 -16.29 15.07 8.58
N MET A 274 -15.15 14.74 9.20
CA MET A 274 -15.11 14.12 10.53
C MET A 274 -15.02 15.13 11.69
N SER A 275 -15.37 16.39 11.45
CA SER A 275 -15.32 17.47 12.44
C SER A 275 -16.23 17.25 13.67
N SER A 276 -17.22 16.37 13.56
CA SER A 276 -18.11 16.00 14.67
C SER A 276 -17.42 15.14 15.73
N ASN A 277 -16.25 14.55 15.45
CA ASN A 277 -15.46 13.88 16.46
C ASN A 277 -14.65 14.91 17.28
N PRO A 278 -14.93 15.10 18.58
CA PRO A 278 -14.29 16.12 19.39
C PRO A 278 -12.80 15.85 19.65
N VAL A 279 -12.39 14.58 19.77
CA VAL A 279 -10.99 14.19 20.01
C VAL A 279 -10.15 14.50 18.77
N LEU A 280 -10.58 14.03 17.61
CA LEU A 280 -9.94 14.31 16.32
C LEU A 280 -9.85 15.82 16.06
N PHE A 281 -10.95 16.54 16.27
CA PHE A 281 -11.00 17.98 16.06
C PHE A 281 -10.00 18.71 16.96
N GLU A 282 -9.91 18.35 18.24
CA GLU A 282 -8.97 18.96 19.18
C GLU A 282 -7.52 18.65 18.82
N HIS A 283 -7.20 17.39 18.49
CA HIS A 283 -5.86 16.99 18.06
C HIS A 283 -5.44 17.75 16.77
N SER A 284 -6.36 17.84 15.81
CA SER A 284 -6.16 18.63 14.57
C SER A 284 -5.89 20.10 14.87
N ARG A 285 -6.64 20.70 15.82
CA ARG A 285 -6.43 22.09 16.25
C ARG A 285 -5.05 22.30 16.88
N ILE A 286 -4.62 21.40 17.77
CA ILE A 286 -3.32 21.47 18.44
C ILE A 286 -2.17 21.37 17.43
N LEU A 287 -2.23 20.39 16.51
CA LEU A 287 -1.17 20.20 15.52
C LEU A 287 -1.10 21.34 14.50
N ARG A 288 -2.24 21.89 14.07
CA ARG A 288 -2.27 23.04 13.15
C ARG A 288 -1.62 24.27 13.77
N ARG A 289 -1.92 24.56 15.04
CA ARG A 289 -1.29 25.67 15.76
C ARG A 289 0.23 25.51 15.82
N HIS A 290 0.70 24.33 16.16
CA HIS A 290 2.14 24.04 16.15
C HIS A 290 2.77 24.18 14.76
N ALA A 291 2.08 23.73 13.71
CA ALA A 291 2.56 23.88 12.33
C ALA A 291 2.62 25.35 11.89
N SER A 292 1.66 26.19 12.28
CA SER A 292 1.70 27.63 11.97
C SER A 292 2.82 28.35 12.73
N GLU A 293 2.97 28.06 14.03
CA GLU A 293 4.02 28.68 14.87
C GLU A 293 5.43 28.34 14.34
N ASN A 294 5.67 27.10 13.91
CA ASN A 294 6.95 26.70 13.32
C ASN A 294 7.21 27.35 11.96
N ASN A 295 6.17 27.59 11.15
CA ASN A 295 6.31 28.28 9.87
C ASN A 295 6.60 29.78 10.07
N GLU A 296 6.01 30.42 11.09
CA GLU A 296 6.30 31.81 11.46
C GLU A 296 7.72 31.97 12.02
N GLN A 297 8.16 31.03 12.87
CA GLN A 297 9.53 31.02 13.40
C GLN A 297 10.59 30.68 12.34
N ALA A 298 10.23 29.97 11.28
CA ALA A 298 11.10 29.77 10.11
C ALA A 298 11.19 31.01 9.21
N ASN A 299 10.34 32.03 9.43
CA ASN A 299 10.26 33.23 8.60
C ASN A 299 10.50 34.60 9.33
N PRO A 300 11.53 34.82 10.19
CA PRO A 300 11.76 36.11 10.83
C PRO A 300 12.89 36.96 10.17
N LYS A 301 13.16 36.78 8.86
CA LYS A 301 14.20 37.56 8.13
C LYS A 301 13.78 38.03 6.72
N GLN A 302 12.52 38.44 6.55
CA GLN A 302 12.09 39.16 5.35
C GLN A 302 11.35 40.45 5.73
N GLU A 303 12.08 41.36 6.37
CA GLU A 303 11.81 42.80 6.25
C GLU A 303 12.96 43.45 5.48
N ALA A 304 12.58 44.19 4.43
CA ALA A 304 13.38 45.07 3.58
C ALA A 304 14.36 44.43 2.58
N ILE A 305 13.86 43.88 1.46
CA ILE A 305 14.44 44.18 0.13
C ILE A 305 13.30 44.43 -0.87
N THR A 306 13.40 45.61 -1.46
CA THR A 306 12.71 46.25 -2.58
C THR A 306 12.14 45.31 -3.65
N LEU A 307 10.95 45.68 -4.13
CA LEU A 307 10.34 45.30 -5.41
C LEU A 307 11.34 45.47 -6.57
N GLU A 308 11.85 44.37 -7.11
CA GLU A 308 12.11 44.14 -8.54
C GLU A 308 12.66 42.71 -8.71
N GLY A 309 11.84 41.83 -9.29
CA GLY A 309 12.22 40.45 -9.60
C GLY A 309 11.04 39.72 -10.23
N GLU A 310 11.21 39.27 -11.47
CA GLU A 310 10.23 38.52 -12.25
C GLU A 310 9.51 37.41 -11.46
N PRO A 311 8.25 37.08 -11.80
CA PRO A 311 7.53 36.00 -11.15
C PRO A 311 8.35 34.70 -11.24
N PRO A 312 8.40 33.89 -10.17
CA PRO A 312 9.17 32.65 -10.18
C PRO A 312 8.64 31.77 -11.32
N SER A 313 9.52 31.52 -12.29
CA SER A 313 9.23 30.55 -13.34
C SER A 313 8.94 29.20 -12.69
N LEU A 314 7.79 28.63 -13.04
CA LEU A 314 7.45 27.25 -12.70
C LEU A 314 8.53 26.35 -13.30
N ILE A 315 9.45 25.87 -12.47
CA ILE A 315 10.36 24.80 -12.83
C ILE A 315 9.48 23.57 -13.07
N ARG A 316 9.16 23.32 -14.35
CA ARG A 316 8.63 22.03 -14.80
C ARG A 316 9.62 20.95 -14.34
N PRO A 317 9.17 19.86 -13.71
CA PRO A 317 9.99 18.66 -13.67
C PRO A 317 10.10 18.18 -15.12
N THR A 318 11.23 18.48 -15.77
CA THR A 318 11.61 17.80 -17.01
C THR A 318 11.79 16.33 -16.67
N LEU A 319 11.02 15.47 -17.33
CA LEU A 319 10.95 14.02 -17.12
C LEU A 319 12.25 13.27 -17.50
N PHE A 320 13.37 13.98 -17.62
CA PHE A 320 14.69 13.44 -17.94
C PHE A 320 15.78 14.28 -17.22
N SER A 321 15.89 14.13 -15.91
CA SER A 321 17.14 14.40 -15.20
C SER A 321 17.92 13.09 -15.00
N GLY A 322 18.12 12.35 -16.08
CA GLY A 322 19.19 11.37 -16.16
C GLY A 322 20.40 12.10 -16.69
N ASP A 323 21.41 12.30 -15.85
CA ASP A 323 22.72 12.84 -16.25
C ASP A 323 23.12 12.17 -17.58
N LEU A 324 23.22 12.95 -18.67
CA LEU A 324 23.50 12.45 -20.03
C LEU A 324 24.78 11.60 -20.06
N LYS A 325 25.67 11.84 -19.10
CA LYS A 325 26.88 11.06 -18.83
C LYS A 325 26.58 9.58 -18.52
N TYR A 326 25.53 9.26 -17.76
CA TYR A 326 25.19 7.86 -17.44
C TYR A 326 24.52 7.13 -18.59
N LEU A 327 23.72 7.82 -19.42
CA LEU A 327 23.19 7.26 -20.67
C LEU A 327 24.30 7.00 -21.68
N LEU A 328 25.26 7.92 -21.80
CA LEU A 328 26.45 7.76 -22.64
C LEU A 328 27.32 6.59 -22.16
N VAL A 329 27.55 6.48 -20.85
CA VAL A 329 28.31 5.37 -20.25
C VAL A 329 27.59 4.03 -20.44
N GLY A 330 26.26 3.98 -20.28
CA GLY A 330 25.46 2.78 -20.55
C GLY A 330 25.52 2.36 -22.02
N PHE A 331 25.47 3.31 -22.95
CA PHE A 331 25.56 3.05 -24.39
C PHE A 331 26.96 2.57 -24.81
N ILE A 332 28.02 3.22 -24.31
CA ILE A 332 29.41 2.80 -24.59
C ILE A 332 29.69 1.42 -23.99
N SER A 333 29.22 1.14 -22.77
CA SER A 333 29.35 -0.19 -22.15
C SER A 333 28.63 -1.27 -22.96
N GLY A 334 27.43 -0.98 -23.49
CA GLY A 334 26.70 -1.91 -24.35
C GLY A 334 27.44 -2.24 -25.64
N ILE A 335 28.08 -1.25 -26.28
CA ILE A 335 28.89 -1.45 -27.48
C ILE A 335 30.13 -2.30 -27.19
N VAL A 336 30.83 -2.04 -26.09
CA VAL A 336 32.04 -2.80 -25.72
C VAL A 336 31.70 -4.27 -25.44
N VAL A 337 30.63 -4.54 -24.67
CA VAL A 337 30.18 -5.91 -24.38
C VAL A 337 29.72 -6.62 -25.67
N GLY A 338 28.97 -5.93 -26.53
CA GLY A 338 28.56 -6.47 -27.83
C GLY A 338 29.76 -6.82 -28.72
N TYR A 339 30.79 -5.97 -28.76
CA TYR A 339 31.99 -6.18 -29.55
C TYR A 339 32.84 -7.36 -29.03
N ILE A 340 32.99 -7.49 -27.71
CA ILE A 340 33.67 -8.64 -27.08
C ILE A 340 32.93 -9.95 -27.38
N GLY A 341 31.59 -9.95 -27.27
CA GLY A 341 30.78 -11.12 -27.63
C GLY A 341 30.96 -11.53 -29.10
N LEU A 342 31.07 -10.56 -30.01
CA LEU A 342 31.29 -10.81 -31.44
C LEU A 342 32.69 -11.38 -31.74
N LEU A 343 33.71 -10.93 -31.00
CA LEU A 343 35.06 -11.47 -31.10
C LEU A 343 35.15 -12.91 -30.56
N GLN A 344 34.50 -13.20 -29.43
CA GLN A 344 34.43 -14.56 -28.88
C GLN A 344 33.69 -15.51 -29.82
N LEU A 345 32.62 -15.04 -30.47
CA LEU A 345 31.88 -15.83 -31.46
C LEU A 345 32.76 -16.13 -32.69
N LYS A 346 33.50 -15.14 -33.20
CA LYS A 346 34.44 -15.34 -34.32
C LYS A 346 35.56 -16.31 -33.97
N GLN A 347 36.14 -16.23 -32.77
CA GLN A 347 37.16 -17.17 -32.31
C GLN A 347 36.61 -18.60 -32.19
N TRP A 348 35.39 -18.76 -31.69
CA TRP A 348 34.73 -20.08 -31.62
C TRP A 348 34.51 -20.69 -33.01
N PHE A 349 34.07 -19.90 -34.00
CA PHE A 349 33.92 -20.37 -35.38
C PHE A 349 35.26 -20.64 -36.09
N ALA A 350 36.32 -19.89 -35.77
CA ALA A 350 37.66 -20.13 -36.31
C ALA A 350 38.30 -21.41 -35.71
N TYR A 351 38.08 -21.66 -34.42
CA TYR A 351 38.54 -22.88 -33.75
C TYR A 351 37.85 -24.14 -34.27
N LYS A 352 36.59 -24.03 -34.73
CA LYS A 352 35.82 -25.15 -35.29
C LYS A 352 36.19 -25.51 -36.74
N LYS A 353 37.07 -24.74 -37.37
CA LYS A 353 37.46 -24.88 -38.78
C LYS A 353 38.89 -25.40 -38.98
N ASN A 354 39.65 -25.54 -37.88
CA ASN A 354 40.84 -26.38 -37.76
C ASN A 354 40.46 -27.67 -37.02
#